data_AF-A0A3D8IMU0-F1
#
_entry.id   AF-A0A3D8IMU0-F1
#
_cell.length_a   1.000
_cell.length_b   1.000
_cell.length_c   1.000
_cell.angle_alpha   90.00
_cell.angle_beta   90.00
_cell.angle_gamma   90.00
#
_symmetry.space_group_name_H-M   'P 1'
#
loop_
_entity.id
_entity.type
_entity.pdbx_description
1 polymer ?
#
loop_
_entity_poly.entity_id
_entity_poly.type
_entity_poly.pdbx_seq_one_letter_code
_entity_poly.pdbx_strand_id
1 'polypeptide(L)'
;NARVYKEYKNIDVYITNGERHIIVENKIWAGDQPQQIQRYIEKIAKKQSKDFNEIETSEIDSNDDVEYSELESSENITQQELNEAYENIAVLYLAPAERKPSKYSLGKWEIQGEYLVNGDNKVRFKAISYKDEILKWIENSQAKVGCITHLNSALYFYKDVVQIITKTKENTMSIEHFLTDNKDNNMQENMEIVFEILKNKDKIIELYHEKFVKKVIEGHKEQIEYNGFEFIEKNKKEKMDKWEKNELSYPFMIKPKNCGKYYFAFCVEYYIQKGEYSFYGVRIFQKDSTLNPNELSKIQEYLKIKRKPSWWLYYNDDKKWRYKFDILLTELESKLQEFLKFADDIKALNEKLKEYHA
;
A
#
# COMPACT_ATOMS: atom_id res chain seq x y z
N ASN A 1 6.55 12.69 21.87
CA ASN A 1 6.76 11.93 20.60
C ASN A 1 6.79 12.88 19.42
N ALA A 2 7.77 12.72 18.53
CA ALA A 2 7.83 13.52 17.31
C ALA A 2 6.77 13.04 16.29
N ARG A 3 6.18 13.98 15.54
CA ARG A 3 5.29 13.74 14.41
C ARG A 3 6.03 14.09 13.12
N VAL A 4 5.78 13.31 12.08
CA VAL A 4 6.37 13.50 10.75
C VAL A 4 5.24 13.69 9.76
N TYR A 5 5.36 14.72 8.94
CA TYR A 5 4.41 15.04 7.89
C TYR A 5 5.13 15.16 6.55
N LYS A 6 4.51 14.62 5.50
CA LYS A 6 4.97 14.76 4.13
C LYS A 6 4.13 15.81 3.41
N GLU A 7 4.74 16.67 2.61
CA GLU A 7 4.09 17.77 1.86
C GLU A 7 3.28 18.74 2.74
N TYR A 8 3.59 18.82 4.04
CA TYR A 8 2.83 19.67 4.96
C TYR A 8 3.07 21.13 4.61
N LYS A 9 1.99 21.82 4.20
CA LYS A 9 2.07 23.22 3.81
C LYS A 9 3.12 23.46 2.70
N ASN A 10 3.27 22.47 1.80
CA ASN A 10 4.25 22.41 0.70
C ASN A 10 5.71 22.23 1.15
N ILE A 11 5.96 21.78 2.39
CA ILE A 11 7.29 21.37 2.85
C ILE A 11 7.42 19.87 2.57
N ASP A 12 8.49 19.46 1.86
CA ASP A 12 8.69 18.05 1.47
C ASP A 12 8.60 17.10 2.67
N VAL A 13 9.36 17.38 3.73
CA VAL A 13 9.24 16.69 5.02
C VAL A 13 9.32 17.69 6.17
N TYR A 14 8.33 17.63 7.05
CA TYR A 14 8.24 18.44 8.26
C TYR A 14 8.18 17.54 9.49
N ILE A 15 9.04 17.80 10.47
CA ILE A 15 9.14 17.02 11.71
C ILE A 15 8.99 17.96 12.89
N THR A 16 8.18 17.59 13.87
CA THR A 16 8.00 18.41 15.08
C THR A 16 7.57 17.58 16.29
N ASN A 17 7.95 18.02 17.49
CA ASN A 17 7.40 17.51 18.75
C ASN A 17 6.37 18.48 19.39
N GLY A 18 5.98 19.55 18.70
CA GLY A 18 5.16 20.64 19.21
C GLY A 18 5.96 21.90 19.53
N GLU A 19 7.16 21.74 20.09
CA GLU A 19 8.04 22.86 20.51
C GLU A 19 9.14 23.16 19.49
N ARG A 20 9.78 22.11 18.97
CA ARG A 20 10.87 22.20 17.99
C ARG A 20 10.42 21.71 16.64
N HIS A 21 11.04 22.28 15.61
CA HIS A 21 10.61 22.10 14.24
C HIS A 21 11.80 21.87 13.31
N ILE A 22 11.73 20.82 12.50
CA ILE A 22 12.70 20.54 11.44
C ILE A 22 11.97 20.61 10.10
N ILE A 23 12.48 21.48 9.23
CA ILE A 23 12.08 21.62 7.84
C ILE A 23 13.13 20.91 7.01
N VAL A 24 12.71 19.96 6.17
CA VAL A 24 13.59 19.27 5.23
C VAL A 24 13.11 19.62 3.82
N GLU A 25 13.98 20.25 3.04
CA GLU A 25 13.75 20.56 1.62
C GLU A 25 14.72 19.74 0.77
N ASN A 26 14.19 19.07 -0.26
CA ASN A 26 14.89 18.10 -1.08
C ASN A 26 15.03 18.54 -2.54
N LYS A 27 16.26 18.68 -3.03
CA LYS A 27 16.60 19.25 -4.34
C LYS A 27 17.32 18.28 -5.26
N ILE A 28 16.68 17.14 -5.54
CA ILE A 28 17.26 16.10 -6.41
C ILE A 28 17.33 16.54 -7.87
N TRP A 29 16.18 16.91 -8.46
CA TRP A 29 16.07 17.29 -9.88
C TRP A 29 15.47 18.69 -10.08
N ALA A 30 15.13 19.36 -8.99
CA ALA A 30 14.43 20.64 -9.00
C ALA A 30 15.38 21.82 -8.76
N GLY A 31 15.07 22.92 -9.46
CA GLY A 31 15.62 24.23 -9.16
C GLY A 31 15.05 24.82 -7.87
N ASP A 32 15.59 25.95 -7.47
CA ASP A 32 15.07 26.73 -6.36
C ASP A 32 13.78 27.42 -6.76
N GLN A 33 12.81 27.44 -5.84
CA GLN A 33 11.56 28.16 -6.00
C GLN A 33 11.65 29.51 -5.30
N PRO A 34 10.93 30.55 -5.79
CA PRO A 34 11.01 31.89 -5.23
C PRO A 34 10.65 31.85 -3.75
N GLN A 35 11.46 32.46 -2.89
CA GLN A 35 11.29 32.63 -1.44
C GLN A 35 10.84 31.38 -0.68
N GLN A 36 11.17 30.19 -1.18
CA GLN A 36 10.63 28.94 -0.68
C GLN A 36 11.02 28.66 0.77
N ILE A 37 12.32 28.74 1.08
CA ILE A 37 12.82 28.54 2.45
C ILE A 37 12.28 29.64 3.38
N GLN A 38 12.25 30.89 2.93
CA GLN A 38 11.65 31.98 3.71
C GLN A 38 10.20 31.65 4.07
N ARG A 39 9.35 31.32 3.10
CA ARG A 39 7.94 31.01 3.34
C ARG A 39 7.75 29.92 4.39
N TYR A 40 8.56 28.87 4.36
CA TYR A 40 8.44 27.79 5.33
C TYR A 40 8.77 28.27 6.75
N ILE A 41 9.90 28.96 6.91
CA ILE A 41 10.34 29.50 8.20
C ILE A 41 9.27 30.41 8.78
N GLU A 42 8.81 31.41 8.01
CA GLU A 42 7.80 32.37 8.49
C GLU A 42 6.48 31.68 8.85
N LYS A 43 6.06 30.68 8.08
CA LYS A 43 4.79 29.97 8.30
C LYS A 43 4.83 29.10 9.56
N ILE A 44 5.98 28.53 9.89
CA ILE A 44 6.16 27.76 11.13
C ILE A 44 6.32 28.69 12.34
N ALA A 45 7.11 29.76 12.22
CA ALA A 45 7.31 30.73 13.31
C ALA A 45 5.98 31.40 13.70
N LYS A 46 5.20 31.89 12.74
CA LYS A 46 3.88 32.48 13.00
C LYS A 46 2.90 31.51 13.66
N LYS A 47 2.98 30.21 13.33
CA LYS A 47 2.12 29.21 13.96
C LYS A 47 2.49 29.03 15.43
N GLN A 48 3.78 28.91 15.74
CA GLN A 48 4.23 28.82 17.13
C GLN A 48 3.71 30.00 17.95
N SER A 49 3.91 31.23 17.47
CA SER A 49 3.46 32.43 18.20
C SER A 49 1.94 32.49 18.43
N LYS A 50 1.12 31.91 17.53
CA LYS A 50 -0.33 31.80 17.74
C LYS A 50 -0.70 30.73 18.76
N ASP A 51 -0.06 29.57 18.68
CA ASP A 51 -0.28 28.48 19.64
C ASP A 51 0.15 28.89 21.07
N PHE A 52 1.12 29.82 21.22
CA PHE A 52 1.49 30.43 22.51
C PHE A 52 0.41 31.36 23.08
N ASN A 53 -0.19 32.22 22.25
CA ASN A 53 -1.23 33.18 22.68
C ASN A 53 -2.52 32.48 23.12
N GLU A 54 -2.92 31.38 22.48
CA GLU A 54 -4.12 30.62 22.86
C GLU A 54 -3.99 29.94 24.24
N ILE A 55 -2.77 29.55 24.63
CA ILE A 55 -2.51 28.90 25.93
C ILE A 55 -2.67 29.89 27.10
N GLU A 56 -2.36 31.18 26.92
CA GLU A 56 -2.58 32.21 27.96
C GLU A 56 -4.06 32.61 28.15
N THR A 57 -4.95 32.29 27.20
CA THR A 57 -6.37 32.67 27.25
C THR A 57 -7.32 31.56 27.73
N SER A 58 -6.81 30.44 28.24
CA SER A 58 -7.66 29.31 28.68
C SER A 58 -8.32 29.48 30.07
N GLU A 59 -9.14 30.52 30.21
CA GLU A 59 -10.36 30.48 31.03
C GLU A 59 -11.47 31.17 30.23
N ILE A 60 -12.22 30.41 29.43
CA ILE A 60 -13.68 30.51 29.22
C ILE A 60 -14.11 29.53 28.12
N ASP A 61 -15.27 28.96 28.38
CA ASP A 61 -15.89 27.78 27.82
C ASP A 61 -16.48 27.94 26.41
N SER A 62 -16.71 26.79 25.77
CA SER A 62 -17.74 26.46 24.77
C SER A 62 -17.62 26.86 23.28
N ASN A 63 -17.57 25.78 22.47
CA ASN A 63 -18.37 25.44 21.28
C ASN A 63 -18.22 26.22 19.95
N ASP A 64 -17.76 25.42 18.98
CA ASP A 64 -18.30 25.15 17.64
C ASP A 64 -18.52 26.26 16.60
N ASP A 65 -17.97 25.95 15.41
CA ASP A 65 -18.32 26.39 14.07
C ASP A 65 -18.14 27.87 13.72
N VAL A 66 -16.94 28.24 13.24
CA VAL A 66 -16.80 29.39 12.32
C VAL A 66 -15.81 29.12 11.19
N GLU A 67 -16.37 29.27 9.99
CA GLU A 67 -15.81 29.27 8.64
C GLU A 67 -14.71 30.34 8.47
N TYR A 68 -13.53 29.94 7.99
CA TYR A 68 -12.39 30.85 7.81
C TYR A 68 -12.61 31.80 6.62
N SER A 69 -13.27 32.93 6.87
CA SER A 69 -13.10 34.15 6.07
C SER A 69 -11.84 34.88 6.53
N GLU A 70 -11.07 35.41 5.56
CA GLU A 70 -9.90 36.27 5.75
C GLU A 70 -10.18 37.40 6.75
N LEU A 71 -9.78 37.20 8.01
CA LEU A 71 -9.71 38.26 9.02
C LEU A 71 -8.26 38.44 9.43
N GLU A 72 -7.71 39.57 9.01
CA GLU A 72 -6.51 40.18 9.59
C GLU A 72 -6.81 40.54 11.06
N SER A 73 -6.71 39.57 11.97
CA SER A 73 -6.56 39.88 13.39
C SER A 73 -5.09 40.21 13.66
N SER A 74 -4.82 41.50 13.84
CA SER A 74 -3.55 42.04 14.31
C SER A 74 -3.35 41.69 15.78
N GLU A 75 -3.02 40.44 16.07
CA GLU A 75 -2.38 40.08 17.34
C GLU A 75 -0.92 40.56 17.27
N ASN A 76 -0.55 41.50 18.14
CA ASN A 76 0.81 42.01 18.24
C ASN A 76 1.72 40.93 18.84
N ILE A 77 2.19 39.99 18.01
CA ILE A 77 3.29 39.08 18.37
C ILE A 77 4.48 39.96 18.77
N THR A 78 4.99 39.77 19.99
CA THR A 78 6.15 40.54 20.44
C THR A 78 7.40 40.12 19.64
N GLN A 79 8.34 41.05 19.45
CA GLN A 79 9.60 40.73 18.77
C GLN A 79 10.37 39.62 19.50
N GLN A 80 10.18 39.48 20.81
CA GLN A 80 10.83 38.45 21.63
C GLN A 80 10.23 37.05 21.38
N GLU A 81 8.90 36.90 21.38
CA GLU A 81 8.23 35.63 21.05
C GLU A 81 8.55 35.17 19.62
N LEU A 82 8.66 36.13 18.69
CA LEU A 82 9.03 35.81 17.31
C LEU A 82 10.49 35.33 17.22
N ASN A 83 11.40 35.95 17.97
CA ASN A 83 12.80 35.51 18.03
C ASN A 83 12.91 34.09 18.58
N GLU A 84 12.23 33.79 19.69
CA GLU A 84 12.19 32.46 20.30
C GLU A 84 11.60 31.40 19.34
N ALA A 85 10.55 31.76 18.60
CA ALA A 85 9.96 30.88 17.60
C ALA A 85 10.93 30.50 16.46
N TYR A 86 11.85 31.40 16.07
CA TYR A 86 12.87 31.10 15.07
C TYR A 86 13.99 30.18 15.62
N GLU A 87 14.38 30.35 16.87
CA GLU A 87 15.42 29.52 17.50
C GLU A 87 15.03 28.04 17.60
N ASN A 88 13.71 27.79 17.67
CA ASN A 88 13.13 26.44 17.68
C ASN A 88 13.02 25.78 16.29
N ILE A 89 13.41 26.47 15.22
CA ILE A 89 13.39 25.97 13.85
C ILE A 89 14.80 25.55 13.40
N ALA A 90 14.88 24.40 12.73
CA ALA A 90 16.03 23.95 11.97
C ALA A 90 15.64 23.65 10.52
N VAL A 91 16.49 24.05 9.57
CA VAL A 91 16.32 23.82 8.14
C VAL A 91 17.43 22.91 7.64
N LEU A 92 17.05 21.76 7.11
CA LEU A 92 17.91 20.83 6.40
C LEU A 92 17.63 20.96 4.90
N TYR A 93 18.66 21.28 4.13
CA TYR A 93 18.55 21.42 2.68
C TYR A 93 19.36 20.30 2.01
N LEU A 94 18.67 19.34 1.41
CA LEU A 94 19.28 18.15 0.82
C LEU A 94 19.43 18.33 -0.69
N ALA A 95 20.61 18.01 -1.23
CA ALA A 95 20.89 18.07 -2.66
C ALA A 95 21.83 16.93 -3.10
N PRO A 96 21.82 16.50 -4.38
CA PRO A 96 22.65 15.40 -4.88
C PRO A 96 24.14 15.59 -4.58
N ALA A 97 24.64 16.81 -4.74
CA ALA A 97 26.01 17.21 -4.42
C ALA A 97 25.98 18.44 -3.50
N GLU A 98 27.15 18.89 -3.05
CA GLU A 98 27.28 20.13 -2.28
C GLU A 98 26.63 21.32 -3.00
N ARG A 99 25.44 21.70 -2.51
CA ARG A 99 24.64 22.81 -3.02
C ARG A 99 23.93 23.48 -1.86
N LYS A 100 24.01 24.80 -1.81
CA LYS A 100 23.23 25.65 -0.88
C LYS A 100 22.00 26.20 -1.62
N PRO A 101 20.93 26.59 -0.89
CA PRO A 101 19.84 27.35 -1.48
C PRO A 101 20.36 28.71 -1.96
N SER A 102 19.85 29.15 -3.10
CA SER A 102 20.13 30.47 -3.68
C SER A 102 19.39 31.58 -2.93
N LYS A 103 19.84 32.83 -3.13
CA LYS A 103 19.13 34.02 -2.61
C LYS A 103 17.68 34.08 -3.07
N TYR A 104 17.37 33.55 -4.26
CA TYR A 104 16.01 33.45 -4.77
C TYR A 104 15.10 32.65 -3.84
N SER A 105 15.58 31.54 -3.27
CA SER A 105 14.83 30.71 -2.31
C SER A 105 14.90 31.22 -0.87
N LEU A 106 16.06 31.74 -0.47
CA LEU A 106 16.31 32.28 0.88
C LEU A 106 15.53 33.57 1.16
N GLY A 107 15.27 34.38 0.14
CA GLY A 107 14.63 35.69 0.27
C GLY A 107 15.40 36.60 1.23
N LYS A 108 14.77 37.02 2.34
CA LYS A 108 15.39 37.92 3.32
C LYS A 108 16.52 37.28 4.14
N TRP A 109 16.58 35.94 4.21
CA TRP A 109 17.56 35.23 5.01
C TRP A 109 18.94 35.13 4.33
N GLU A 110 19.99 35.02 5.14
CA GLU A 110 21.37 34.85 4.69
C GLU A 110 22.07 33.73 5.44
N ILE A 111 22.88 32.94 4.73
CA ILE A 111 23.61 31.82 5.33
C ILE A 111 24.87 32.35 6.02
N GLN A 112 24.97 32.14 7.33
CA GLN A 112 26.14 32.43 8.15
C GLN A 112 26.52 31.21 9.00
N GLY A 113 27.49 30.44 8.52
CA GLY A 113 27.90 29.18 9.18
C GLY A 113 26.75 28.18 9.22
N GLU A 114 26.38 27.76 10.44
CA GLU A 114 25.29 26.81 10.71
C GLU A 114 23.92 27.50 10.94
N TYR A 115 23.78 28.75 10.52
CA TYR A 115 22.55 29.52 10.72
C TYR A 115 22.10 30.24 9.45
N LEU A 116 20.78 30.44 9.35
CA LEU A 116 20.16 31.47 8.54
C LEU A 116 19.89 32.67 9.43
N VAL A 117 20.35 33.85 9.00
CA VAL A 117 20.28 35.10 9.78
C VAL A 117 19.49 36.15 9.03
N ASN A 118 18.66 36.90 9.76
CA ASN A 118 17.95 38.08 9.27
C ASN A 118 17.74 39.07 10.43
N GLY A 119 18.62 40.09 10.50
CA GLY A 119 18.70 40.96 11.68
C GLY A 119 19.10 40.17 12.93
N ASP A 120 18.33 40.31 14.00
CA ASP A 120 18.55 39.58 15.25
C ASP A 120 18.01 38.13 15.21
N ASN A 121 17.21 37.78 14.19
CA ASN A 121 16.61 36.46 14.08
C ASN A 121 17.62 35.44 13.53
N LYS A 122 17.62 34.24 14.12
CA LYS A 122 18.47 33.13 13.71
C LYS A 122 17.69 31.81 13.65
N VAL A 123 17.94 31.03 12.60
CA VAL A 123 17.37 29.70 12.40
C VAL A 123 18.52 28.73 12.14
N ARG A 124 18.53 27.55 12.77
CA ARG A 124 19.58 26.55 12.52
C ARG A 124 19.51 26.05 11.08
N PHE A 125 20.65 25.87 10.45
CA PHE A 125 20.73 25.50 9.04
C PHE A 125 21.86 24.55 8.74
N LYS A 126 21.55 23.55 7.91
CA LYS A 126 22.55 22.67 7.32
C LYS A 126 22.17 22.31 5.89
N ALA A 127 23.08 22.59 4.96
CA ALA A 127 23.06 21.97 3.64
C ALA A 127 23.68 20.58 3.74
N ILE A 128 22.99 19.57 3.20
CA ILE A 128 23.39 18.17 3.26
C ILE A 128 23.53 17.62 1.83
N SER A 129 24.71 17.12 1.50
CA SER A 129 24.98 16.41 0.25
C SER A 129 24.56 14.95 0.36
N TYR A 130 23.78 14.47 -0.62
CA TYR A 130 23.50 13.05 -0.75
C TYR A 130 24.79 12.25 -0.98
N LYS A 131 25.65 12.76 -1.86
CA LYS A 131 26.90 12.10 -2.26
C LYS A 131 27.90 11.96 -1.10
N ASP A 132 28.01 12.97 -0.25
CA ASP A 132 29.10 13.03 0.72
C ASP A 132 28.61 12.69 2.13
N GLU A 133 27.48 13.24 2.56
CA GLU A 133 27.00 13.11 3.94
C GLU A 133 25.99 11.97 4.10
N ILE A 134 25.00 11.86 3.21
CA ILE A 134 24.00 10.79 3.32
C ILE A 134 24.61 9.42 3.04
N LEU A 135 25.43 9.27 1.99
CA LEU A 135 26.12 7.99 1.74
C LEU A 135 26.98 7.56 2.92
N LYS A 136 27.78 8.48 3.46
CA LYS A 136 28.60 8.21 4.64
C LYS A 136 27.76 7.86 5.88
N TRP A 137 26.62 8.52 6.06
CA TRP A 137 25.68 8.19 7.14
C TRP A 137 25.07 6.79 6.97
N ILE A 138 24.69 6.40 5.75
CA ILE A 138 24.18 5.06 5.46
C ILE A 138 25.24 4.01 5.75
N GLU A 139 26.47 4.21 5.27
CA GLU A 139 27.59 3.28 5.50
C GLU A 139 27.90 3.10 6.99
N ASN A 140 27.93 4.21 7.74
CA ASN A 140 28.09 4.17 9.19
C ASN A 140 26.91 3.47 9.89
N SER A 141 25.70 3.58 9.34
CA SER A 141 24.52 2.92 9.88
C SER A 141 24.58 1.42 9.63
N GLN A 142 24.91 0.99 8.41
CA GLN A 142 25.10 -0.41 8.03
C GLN A 142 26.15 -1.10 8.91
N ALA A 143 27.29 -0.45 9.13
CA ALA A 143 28.35 -0.98 10.00
C ALA A 143 27.88 -1.23 11.46
N LYS A 144 26.88 -0.49 11.93
CA LYS A 144 26.33 -0.63 13.29
C LYS A 144 25.18 -1.64 13.38
N VAL A 145 24.38 -1.77 12.33
CA VAL A 145 23.17 -2.61 12.35
C VAL A 145 23.40 -4.03 11.81
N GLY A 146 24.62 -4.39 11.42
CA GLY A 146 24.98 -5.57 10.61
C GLY A 146 24.08 -6.80 10.74
N CYS A 147 23.81 -7.29 11.96
CA CYS A 147 23.02 -8.50 12.21
C CYS A 147 21.49 -8.34 12.18
N ILE A 148 20.95 -7.13 11.98
CA ILE A 148 19.51 -6.89 11.81
C ILE A 148 19.20 -6.92 10.32
N THR A 149 19.05 -8.12 9.76
CA THR A 149 18.94 -8.38 8.31
C THR A 149 17.97 -7.43 7.60
N HIS A 150 16.75 -7.25 8.12
CA HIS A 150 15.75 -6.40 7.47
C HIS A 150 16.14 -4.92 7.42
N LEU A 151 16.77 -4.40 8.49
CA LEU A 151 17.20 -3.01 8.54
C LEU A 151 18.44 -2.78 7.67
N ASN A 152 19.36 -3.75 7.65
CA ASN A 152 20.52 -3.70 6.78
C ASN A 152 20.11 -3.72 5.29
N SER A 153 19.15 -4.58 4.91
CA SER A 153 18.60 -4.61 3.55
C SER A 153 17.94 -3.28 3.16
N ALA A 154 17.13 -2.69 4.04
CA ALA A 154 16.51 -1.39 3.78
C ALA A 154 17.55 -0.27 3.56
N LEU A 155 18.61 -0.23 4.38
CA LEU A 155 19.71 0.71 4.21
C LEU A 155 20.50 0.45 2.92
N TYR A 156 20.69 -0.81 2.52
CA TYR A 156 21.35 -1.17 1.28
C TYR A 156 20.56 -0.67 0.06
N PHE A 157 19.24 -0.93 0.01
CA PHE A 157 18.39 -0.41 -1.06
C PHE A 157 18.38 1.12 -1.09
N TYR A 158 18.40 1.77 0.07
CA TYR A 158 18.47 3.22 0.11
C TYR A 158 19.84 3.75 -0.38
N LYS A 159 20.95 3.10 -0.03
CA LYS A 159 22.29 3.41 -0.55
C LYS A 159 22.30 3.41 -2.07
N ASP A 160 21.68 2.39 -2.67
CA ASP A 160 21.58 2.24 -4.11
C ASP A 160 20.84 3.41 -4.77
N VAL A 161 19.67 3.77 -4.23
CA VAL A 161 18.91 4.94 -4.71
C VAL A 161 19.74 6.21 -4.63
N VAL A 162 20.46 6.41 -3.51
CA VAL A 162 21.34 7.57 -3.33
C VAL A 162 22.45 7.57 -4.39
N GLN A 163 23.10 6.44 -4.63
CA GLN A 163 24.15 6.33 -5.65
C GLN A 163 23.65 6.59 -7.08
N ILE A 164 22.39 6.24 -7.38
CA ILE A 164 21.75 6.52 -8.67
C ILE A 164 21.51 8.03 -8.84
N ILE A 165 20.93 8.70 -7.83
CA ILE A 165 20.65 10.15 -7.93
C ILE A 165 21.93 11.00 -7.93
N THR A 166 23.02 10.49 -7.36
CA THR A 166 24.35 11.12 -7.40
C THR A 166 25.14 10.76 -8.66
N LYS A 167 24.56 9.98 -9.59
CA LYS A 167 25.18 9.49 -10.83
C LYS A 167 26.49 8.72 -10.60
N THR A 168 26.63 8.08 -9.44
CA THR A 168 27.77 7.22 -9.10
C THR A 168 27.49 5.75 -9.37
N LYS A 169 26.26 5.42 -9.77
CA LYS A 169 25.81 4.07 -10.16
C LYS A 169 24.75 4.19 -11.26
N GLU A 170 24.77 3.30 -12.24
CA GLU A 170 23.71 3.21 -13.24
C GLU A 170 22.41 2.66 -12.63
N ASN A 171 21.27 3.05 -13.20
CA ASN A 171 19.92 2.76 -12.69
C ASN A 171 19.47 1.29 -12.88
N THR A 172 20.41 0.35 -12.98
CA THR A 172 20.12 -1.07 -13.21
C THR A 172 21.10 -1.95 -12.44
N MET A 173 20.87 -2.11 -11.14
CA MET A 173 21.38 -3.30 -10.47
C MET A 173 20.39 -4.43 -10.75
N SER A 174 20.78 -5.38 -11.61
CA SER A 174 19.99 -6.59 -11.78
C SER A 174 20.00 -7.39 -10.48
N ILE A 175 18.95 -8.19 -10.25
CA ILE A 175 18.92 -9.15 -9.14
C ILE A 175 20.18 -10.04 -9.20
N GLU A 176 20.60 -10.43 -10.40
CA GLU A 176 21.84 -11.18 -10.62
C GLU A 176 23.04 -10.45 -10.00
N HIS A 177 23.24 -9.17 -10.32
CA HIS A 177 24.34 -8.40 -9.76
C HIS A 177 24.22 -8.23 -8.24
N PHE A 178 23.03 -8.04 -7.67
CA PHE A 178 22.84 -8.01 -6.21
C PHE A 178 23.27 -9.34 -5.56
N LEU A 179 22.93 -10.46 -6.18
CA LEU A 179 23.23 -11.79 -5.66
C LEU A 179 24.70 -12.19 -5.82
N THR A 180 25.39 -11.66 -6.84
CA THR A 180 26.75 -12.08 -7.19
C THR A 180 27.84 -11.04 -6.93
N ASP A 181 27.51 -9.80 -6.55
CA ASP A 181 28.53 -8.77 -6.28
C ASP A 181 29.24 -9.06 -4.94
N ASN A 182 30.56 -9.24 -5.03
CA ASN A 182 31.43 -9.60 -3.91
C ASN A 182 32.02 -8.38 -3.17
N LYS A 183 31.68 -7.15 -3.57
CA LYS A 183 32.30 -5.92 -3.01
C LYS A 183 32.28 -5.83 -1.49
N ASP A 184 31.28 -6.40 -0.83
CA ASP A 184 31.11 -6.34 0.62
C ASP A 184 31.22 -7.72 1.31
N ASN A 185 31.75 -8.76 0.65
CA ASN A 185 31.78 -10.16 1.16
C ASN A 185 30.40 -10.78 1.53
N ASN A 186 29.30 -10.12 1.19
CA ASN A 186 27.93 -10.53 1.55
C ASN A 186 27.28 -11.51 0.56
N MET A 187 28.02 -12.03 -0.43
CA MET A 187 27.47 -12.93 -1.46
C MET A 187 26.82 -14.18 -0.84
N GLN A 188 27.42 -14.73 0.21
CA GLN A 188 26.86 -15.89 0.91
C GLN A 188 25.52 -15.56 1.57
N GLU A 189 25.45 -14.45 2.32
CA GLU A 189 24.22 -14.00 2.98
C GLU A 189 23.11 -13.70 1.94
N ASN A 190 23.47 -13.07 0.82
CA ASN A 190 22.53 -12.80 -0.27
C ASN A 190 21.98 -14.09 -0.91
N MET A 191 22.82 -15.11 -1.08
CA MET A 191 22.40 -16.41 -1.60
C MET A 191 21.59 -17.23 -0.58
N GLU A 192 21.86 -17.09 0.72
CA GLU A 192 21.04 -17.70 1.79
C GLU A 192 19.59 -17.22 1.71
N ILE A 193 19.37 -15.92 1.45
CA ILE A 193 18.03 -15.37 1.21
C ILE A 193 17.36 -16.07 0.01
N VAL A 194 18.08 -16.26 -1.09
CA VAL A 194 17.54 -16.95 -2.28
C VAL A 194 17.19 -18.39 -1.96
N PHE A 195 18.07 -19.12 -1.25
CA PHE A 195 17.79 -20.49 -0.86
C PHE A 195 16.61 -20.59 0.10
N GLU A 196 16.45 -19.65 1.02
CA GLU A 196 15.29 -19.58 1.89
C GLU A 196 13.99 -19.32 1.10
N ILE A 197 14.02 -18.39 0.13
CA ILE A 197 12.89 -18.12 -0.77
C ILE A 197 12.56 -19.37 -1.58
N LEU A 198 13.54 -20.04 -2.18
CA LEU A 198 13.34 -21.25 -2.97
C LEU A 198 12.77 -22.39 -2.13
N LYS A 199 13.31 -22.57 -0.91
CA LYS A 199 12.84 -23.58 0.05
C LYS A 199 11.39 -23.33 0.49
N ASN A 200 10.98 -22.07 0.60
CA ASN A 200 9.64 -21.68 1.04
C ASN A 200 8.72 -21.25 -0.10
N LYS A 201 9.13 -21.40 -1.37
CA LYS A 201 8.45 -20.84 -2.54
C LYS A 201 6.97 -21.17 -2.57
N ASP A 202 6.61 -22.43 -2.45
CA ASP A 202 5.23 -22.88 -2.60
C ASP A 202 4.34 -22.33 -1.48
N LYS A 203 4.87 -22.30 -0.24
CA LYS A 203 4.20 -21.70 0.91
C LYS A 203 4.03 -20.18 0.77
N ILE A 204 5.04 -19.49 0.23
CA ILE A 204 4.98 -18.04 -0.03
C ILE A 204 3.89 -17.75 -1.07
N ILE A 205 3.87 -18.49 -2.18
CA ILE A 205 2.86 -18.36 -3.25
C ILE A 205 1.47 -18.61 -2.68
N GLU A 206 1.29 -19.68 -1.91
CA GLU A 206 0.02 -20.02 -1.29
C GLU A 206 -0.50 -18.92 -0.34
N LEU A 207 0.36 -18.43 0.57
CA LEU A 207 0.01 -17.34 1.50
C LEU A 207 -0.30 -16.03 0.75
N TYR A 208 0.44 -15.75 -0.31
CA TYR A 208 0.19 -14.58 -1.15
C TYR A 208 -1.18 -14.67 -1.83
N HIS A 209 -1.52 -15.81 -2.42
CA HIS A 209 -2.83 -16.05 -3.02
C HIS A 209 -3.96 -15.86 -2.00
N GLU A 210 -3.83 -16.41 -0.80
CA GLU A 210 -4.83 -16.24 0.27
C GLU A 210 -5.05 -14.79 0.65
N LYS A 211 -3.97 -14.05 0.92
CA LYS A 211 -4.04 -12.63 1.27
C LYS A 211 -4.63 -11.80 0.13
N PHE A 212 -4.26 -12.12 -1.11
CA PHE A 212 -4.76 -11.42 -2.28
C PHE A 212 -6.27 -11.64 -2.47
N VAL A 213 -6.73 -12.89 -2.46
CA VAL A 213 -8.15 -13.21 -2.65
C VAL A 213 -9.00 -12.53 -1.57
N LYS A 214 -8.55 -12.58 -0.31
CA LYS A 214 -9.23 -11.89 0.81
C LYS A 214 -9.34 -10.39 0.56
N LYS A 215 -8.23 -9.74 0.22
CA LYS A 215 -8.20 -8.31 -0.07
C LYS A 215 -9.18 -7.93 -1.18
N VAL A 216 -9.21 -8.70 -2.28
CA VAL A 216 -10.13 -8.44 -3.41
C VAL A 216 -11.59 -8.58 -3.00
N ILE A 217 -11.93 -9.64 -2.26
CA ILE A 217 -13.30 -9.88 -1.81
C ILE A 217 -13.75 -8.83 -0.80
N GLU A 218 -12.89 -8.48 0.16
CA GLU A 218 -13.14 -7.41 1.14
C GLU A 218 -13.40 -6.07 0.46
N GLY A 219 -12.64 -5.74 -0.59
CA GLY A 219 -12.83 -4.54 -1.40
C GLY A 219 -14.21 -4.44 -2.08
N HIS A 220 -14.87 -5.58 -2.34
CA HIS A 220 -16.14 -5.64 -3.06
C HIS A 220 -17.29 -6.16 -2.18
N LYS A 221 -17.09 -6.23 -0.86
CA LYS A 221 -18.03 -6.84 0.09
C LYS A 221 -19.42 -6.22 0.04
N GLU A 222 -19.51 -4.89 0.04
CA GLU A 222 -20.80 -4.18 -0.02
C GLU A 222 -21.57 -4.50 -1.32
N GLN A 223 -20.87 -4.52 -2.46
CA GLN A 223 -21.46 -4.86 -3.75
C GLN A 223 -21.93 -6.32 -3.81
N ILE A 224 -21.14 -7.25 -3.23
CA ILE A 224 -21.51 -8.67 -3.08
C ILE A 224 -22.82 -8.79 -2.30
N GLU A 225 -22.92 -8.13 -1.14
CA GLU A 225 -24.07 -8.21 -0.25
C GLU A 225 -25.32 -7.53 -0.83
N TYR A 226 -25.16 -6.38 -1.47
CA TYR A 226 -26.21 -5.66 -2.21
C TYR A 226 -26.79 -6.54 -3.32
N ASN A 227 -25.92 -7.28 -4.01
CA ASN A 227 -26.30 -8.25 -5.02
C ASN A 227 -26.85 -9.57 -4.44
N GLY A 228 -27.24 -9.64 -3.17
CA GLY A 228 -27.90 -10.82 -2.61
C GLY A 228 -27.01 -12.07 -2.50
N PHE A 229 -25.69 -11.90 -2.66
CA PHE A 229 -24.71 -12.94 -2.41
C PHE A 229 -24.09 -12.77 -1.02
N GLU A 230 -23.44 -13.82 -0.54
CA GLU A 230 -22.63 -13.82 0.67
C GLU A 230 -21.27 -14.45 0.38
N PHE A 231 -20.24 -13.94 1.04
CA PHE A 231 -18.91 -14.51 1.01
C PHE A 231 -18.76 -15.55 2.11
N ILE A 232 -18.24 -16.72 1.74
CA ILE A 232 -17.95 -17.84 2.62
C ILE A 232 -16.46 -18.14 2.51
N GLU A 233 -15.79 -18.11 3.67
CA GLU A 233 -14.43 -18.60 3.83
C GLU A 233 -14.46 -19.94 4.59
N LYS A 234 -13.75 -20.94 4.06
CA LYS A 234 -13.62 -22.27 4.68
C LYS A 234 -12.17 -22.69 4.78
N ASN A 235 -11.91 -23.69 5.62
CA ASN A 235 -10.60 -24.32 5.67
C ASN A 235 -10.29 -24.95 4.30
N LYS A 236 -9.16 -24.59 3.68
CA LYS A 236 -8.72 -25.17 2.39
C LYS A 236 -8.48 -26.69 2.41
N LYS A 237 -8.38 -27.30 3.59
CA LYS A 237 -8.31 -28.77 3.75
C LYS A 237 -9.69 -29.41 3.96
N GLU A 238 -10.75 -28.62 4.15
CA GLU A 238 -12.12 -29.11 4.24
C GLU A 238 -12.58 -29.58 2.85
N LYS A 239 -12.69 -30.89 2.69
CA LYS A 239 -13.24 -31.49 1.46
C LYS A 239 -14.73 -31.20 1.39
N MET A 240 -15.24 -30.90 0.20
CA MET A 240 -16.69 -30.81 -0.04
C MET A 240 -17.40 -32.18 -0.14
N ASP A 241 -16.66 -33.29 0.00
CA ASP A 241 -17.12 -34.63 -0.35
C ASP A 241 -17.21 -35.58 0.86
N LYS A 242 -18.32 -36.33 0.93
CA LYS A 242 -18.47 -37.49 1.83
C LYS A 242 -17.67 -38.72 1.37
N TRP A 243 -17.27 -38.77 0.09
CA TRP A 243 -16.61 -39.93 -0.51
C TRP A 243 -15.08 -39.86 -0.54
N GLU A 244 -14.47 -38.85 0.10
CA GLU A 244 -13.01 -38.63 0.16
C GLU A 244 -12.27 -38.54 -1.19
N LYS A 245 -12.99 -38.69 -2.32
CA LYS A 245 -12.45 -38.88 -3.68
C LYS A 245 -12.14 -37.57 -4.38
N ASN A 246 -12.83 -36.48 -4.03
CA ASN A 246 -12.51 -35.18 -4.60
C ASN A 246 -11.39 -34.51 -3.78
N GLU A 247 -10.21 -34.41 -4.39
CA GLU A 247 -9.03 -33.73 -3.85
C GLU A 247 -9.11 -32.19 -3.97
N LEU A 248 -10.31 -31.67 -4.24
CA LEU A 248 -10.60 -30.26 -4.45
C LEU A 248 -11.35 -29.67 -3.26
N SER A 249 -10.94 -28.50 -2.84
CA SER A 249 -11.69 -27.65 -1.92
C SER A 249 -11.97 -26.29 -2.54
N TYR A 250 -12.90 -25.56 -1.93
CA TYR A 250 -13.32 -24.23 -2.37
C TYR A 250 -13.25 -23.29 -1.17
N PRO A 251 -12.04 -22.91 -0.72
CA PRO A 251 -11.85 -22.12 0.50
C PRO A 251 -12.47 -20.73 0.42
N PHE A 252 -12.65 -20.19 -0.80
CA PHE A 252 -13.29 -18.90 -1.03
C PHE A 252 -14.47 -19.06 -1.98
N MET A 253 -15.65 -18.64 -1.54
CA MET A 253 -16.88 -18.76 -2.33
C MET A 253 -17.79 -17.57 -2.13
N ILE A 254 -18.38 -17.07 -3.20
CA ILE A 254 -19.43 -16.06 -3.21
C ILE A 254 -20.70 -16.74 -3.72
N LYS A 255 -21.60 -17.09 -2.80
CA LYS A 255 -22.81 -17.87 -3.09
C LYS A 255 -24.08 -17.07 -2.79
N PRO A 256 -25.25 -17.44 -3.36
CA PRO A 256 -26.51 -16.77 -3.03
C PRO A 256 -26.86 -16.92 -1.55
N LYS A 257 -27.37 -15.86 -0.91
CA LYS A 257 -27.87 -15.90 0.48
C LYS A 257 -29.01 -16.91 0.64
N ASN A 258 -29.91 -16.96 -0.34
CA ASN A 258 -31.02 -17.92 -0.41
C ASN A 258 -30.82 -18.89 -1.57
N CYS A 259 -30.09 -19.99 -1.33
CA CYS A 259 -29.84 -21.02 -2.32
C CYS A 259 -30.81 -22.22 -2.19
N GLY A 260 -31.26 -22.74 -3.34
CA GLY A 260 -31.96 -24.03 -3.41
C GLY A 260 -31.01 -25.22 -3.23
N LYS A 261 -31.48 -26.43 -3.55
CA LYS A 261 -30.64 -27.63 -3.53
C LYS A 261 -29.41 -27.50 -4.44
N TYR A 262 -29.56 -26.80 -5.56
CA TYR A 262 -28.50 -26.52 -6.53
C TYR A 262 -28.37 -25.01 -6.73
N TYR A 263 -27.13 -24.54 -6.93
CA TYR A 263 -26.87 -23.12 -7.16
C TYR A 263 -25.53 -22.89 -7.88
N PHE A 264 -25.45 -21.79 -8.62
CA PHE A 264 -24.21 -21.24 -9.16
C PHE A 264 -23.58 -20.25 -8.16
N ALA A 265 -22.28 -20.35 -7.99
CA ALA A 265 -21.48 -19.46 -7.15
C ALA A 265 -20.15 -19.15 -7.81
N PHE A 266 -19.60 -17.95 -7.53
CA PHE A 266 -18.21 -17.66 -7.85
C PHE A 266 -17.32 -18.31 -6.79
N CYS A 267 -16.27 -19.02 -7.20
CA CYS A 267 -15.43 -19.76 -6.27
C CYS A 267 -13.97 -19.78 -6.72
N VAL A 268 -13.09 -19.96 -5.75
CA VAL A 268 -11.67 -20.27 -5.95
C VAL A 268 -11.44 -21.73 -5.56
N GLU A 269 -10.91 -22.51 -6.50
CA GLU A 269 -10.58 -23.92 -6.35
C GLU A 269 -9.16 -24.09 -5.81
N TYR A 270 -9.02 -24.94 -4.80
CA TYR A 270 -7.75 -25.35 -4.24
C TYR A 270 -7.57 -26.86 -4.37
N TYR A 271 -6.41 -27.25 -4.91
CA TYR A 271 -6.04 -28.64 -5.10
C TYR A 271 -5.22 -29.13 -3.90
N ILE A 272 -5.87 -29.87 -3.01
CA ILE A 272 -5.33 -30.30 -1.71
C ILE A 272 -4.03 -31.12 -1.86
N GLN A 273 -3.96 -32.07 -2.80
CA GLN A 273 -2.75 -32.90 -2.95
C GLN A 273 -1.53 -32.11 -3.42
N LYS A 274 -1.75 -31.14 -4.31
CA LYS A 274 -0.68 -30.29 -4.83
C LYS A 274 -0.36 -29.11 -3.91
N GLY A 275 -1.23 -28.81 -2.95
CA GLY A 275 -1.06 -27.67 -2.06
C GLY A 275 -1.17 -26.33 -2.79
N GLU A 276 -1.91 -26.27 -3.90
CA GLU A 276 -1.94 -25.10 -4.78
C GLU A 276 -3.37 -24.70 -5.17
N TYR A 277 -3.56 -23.40 -5.41
CA TYR A 277 -4.77 -22.88 -6.04
C TYR A 277 -4.74 -23.19 -7.53
N SER A 278 -5.82 -23.74 -8.09
CA SER A 278 -5.84 -24.29 -9.45
C SER A 278 -6.64 -23.43 -10.42
N PHE A 279 -7.89 -23.12 -10.07
CA PHE A 279 -8.84 -22.43 -10.93
C PHE A 279 -9.76 -21.51 -10.14
N TYR A 280 -10.40 -20.58 -10.81
CA TYR A 280 -11.49 -19.78 -10.26
C TYR A 280 -12.55 -19.45 -11.32
N GLY A 281 -13.72 -18.99 -10.87
CA GLY A 281 -14.82 -18.59 -11.74
C GLY A 281 -16.18 -19.05 -11.20
N VAL A 282 -17.16 -19.22 -12.09
CA VAL A 282 -18.54 -19.55 -11.70
C VAL A 282 -18.84 -21.02 -11.95
N ARG A 283 -19.21 -21.71 -10.89
CA ARG A 283 -19.43 -23.16 -10.86
C ARG A 283 -20.77 -23.50 -10.24
N ILE A 284 -21.39 -24.60 -10.68
CA ILE A 284 -22.57 -25.17 -10.04
C ILE A 284 -22.17 -26.04 -8.83
N PHE A 285 -22.96 -25.92 -7.77
CA PHE A 285 -22.81 -26.65 -6.51
C PHE A 285 -24.13 -27.30 -6.11
N GLN A 286 -24.04 -28.35 -5.30
CA GLN A 286 -25.16 -28.90 -4.55
C GLN A 286 -24.99 -28.53 -3.07
N LYS A 287 -26.08 -28.14 -2.42
CA LYS A 287 -26.09 -27.80 -1.01
C LYS A 287 -25.71 -29.02 -0.16
N ASP A 288 -24.78 -28.83 0.77
CA ASP A 288 -24.32 -29.80 1.77
C ASP A 288 -23.79 -31.14 1.20
N SER A 289 -23.46 -31.19 -0.11
CA SER A 289 -23.08 -32.43 -0.80
C SER A 289 -22.31 -32.14 -2.09
N THR A 290 -21.53 -33.11 -2.55
CA THR A 290 -21.05 -33.16 -3.93
C THR A 290 -22.22 -33.33 -4.90
N LEU A 291 -22.25 -32.57 -5.99
CA LEU A 291 -23.21 -32.75 -7.08
C LEU A 291 -22.87 -34.02 -7.89
N ASN A 292 -23.87 -34.85 -8.17
CA ASN A 292 -23.72 -36.05 -9.00
C ASN A 292 -23.54 -35.67 -10.48
N PRO A 293 -22.53 -36.22 -11.20
CA PRO A 293 -22.34 -35.97 -12.63
C PRO A 293 -23.59 -36.25 -13.50
N ASN A 294 -24.39 -37.26 -13.15
CA ASN A 294 -25.62 -37.57 -13.88
C ASN A 294 -26.70 -36.50 -13.69
N GLU A 295 -26.74 -35.88 -12.50
CA GLU A 295 -27.66 -34.78 -12.21
C GLU A 295 -27.26 -33.49 -12.93
N LEU A 296 -25.96 -33.29 -13.17
CA LEU A 296 -25.47 -32.13 -13.90
C LEU A 296 -26.09 -32.01 -15.31
N SER A 297 -26.19 -33.12 -16.03
CA SER A 297 -26.78 -33.16 -17.37
C SER A 297 -28.26 -32.77 -17.35
N LYS A 298 -29.04 -33.31 -16.41
CA LYS A 298 -30.46 -33.00 -16.23
C LYS A 298 -30.68 -31.53 -15.86
N ILE A 299 -29.86 -31.00 -14.95
CA ILE A 299 -29.92 -29.59 -14.55
C ILE A 299 -29.66 -28.68 -15.74
N GLN A 300 -28.66 -28.98 -16.57
CA GLN A 300 -28.38 -28.18 -17.76
C GLN A 300 -29.50 -28.24 -18.80
N GLU A 301 -30.12 -29.40 -18.99
CA GLU A 301 -31.30 -29.56 -19.85
C GLU A 301 -32.49 -28.73 -19.34
N TYR A 302 -32.77 -28.79 -18.03
CA TYR A 302 -33.80 -27.99 -17.37
C TYR A 302 -33.58 -26.49 -17.54
N LEU A 303 -32.33 -26.04 -17.39
CA LEU A 303 -31.93 -24.64 -17.62
C LEU A 303 -31.86 -24.26 -19.11
N LYS A 304 -32.13 -25.21 -20.03
CA LYS A 304 -32.04 -25.06 -21.48
C LYS A 304 -30.65 -24.61 -21.96
N ILE A 305 -29.60 -25.02 -21.25
CA ILE A 305 -28.21 -24.76 -21.62
C ILE A 305 -27.81 -25.76 -22.70
N LYS A 306 -27.80 -25.32 -23.96
CA LYS A 306 -27.49 -26.16 -25.15
C LYS A 306 -25.99 -26.44 -25.31
N ARG A 307 -25.34 -27.01 -24.28
CA ARG A 307 -23.89 -27.30 -24.25
C ARG A 307 -23.62 -28.65 -23.55
N LYS A 308 -22.37 -29.12 -23.65
CA LYS A 308 -21.94 -30.33 -22.92
C LYS A 308 -22.00 -30.10 -21.39
N PRO A 309 -22.36 -31.12 -20.60
CA PRO A 309 -22.20 -31.18 -19.14
C PRO A 309 -20.89 -30.56 -18.67
N SER A 310 -21.01 -29.47 -17.91
CA SER A 310 -19.87 -28.71 -17.39
C SER A 310 -20.20 -28.19 -16.00
N TRP A 311 -19.31 -28.45 -15.05
CA TRP A 311 -19.39 -27.88 -13.71
C TRP A 311 -19.27 -26.36 -13.73
N TRP A 312 -18.51 -25.81 -14.68
CA TRP A 312 -18.30 -24.38 -14.86
C TRP A 312 -19.32 -23.81 -15.83
N LEU A 313 -19.91 -22.66 -15.45
CA LEU A 313 -20.95 -21.98 -16.21
C LEU A 313 -20.39 -21.41 -17.51
N TYR A 314 -21.17 -21.51 -18.58
CA TYR A 314 -20.90 -20.84 -19.86
C TYR A 314 -21.56 -19.47 -19.85
N TYR A 315 -20.85 -18.44 -20.31
CA TYR A 315 -21.43 -17.10 -20.49
C TYR A 315 -21.59 -16.69 -21.95
N ASN A 316 -20.90 -17.39 -22.83
CA ASN A 316 -21.18 -17.36 -24.26
C ASN A 316 -20.91 -18.74 -24.85
N ASP A 317 -21.11 -18.84 -26.15
CA ASP A 317 -21.06 -20.08 -26.89
C ASP A 317 -19.73 -20.84 -26.76
N ASP A 318 -18.61 -20.14 -26.57
CA ASP A 318 -17.29 -20.78 -26.59
C ASP A 318 -16.50 -20.65 -25.29
N LYS A 319 -16.99 -19.88 -24.31
CA LYS A 319 -16.22 -19.55 -23.11
C LYS A 319 -16.97 -19.87 -21.81
N LYS A 320 -16.23 -20.55 -20.94
CA LYS A 320 -16.63 -20.85 -19.56
C LYS A 320 -16.09 -19.80 -18.60
N TRP A 321 -16.76 -19.59 -17.49
CA TRP A 321 -16.22 -18.91 -16.31
C TRP A 321 -15.28 -19.84 -15.58
N ARG A 322 -14.16 -20.15 -16.21
CA ARG A 322 -13.10 -20.96 -15.64
C ARG A 322 -11.77 -20.40 -16.07
N TYR A 323 -11.04 -19.87 -15.10
CA TYR A 323 -9.76 -19.24 -15.30
C TYR A 323 -8.72 -19.95 -14.45
N LYS A 324 -7.50 -20.08 -14.98
CA LYS A 324 -6.40 -20.68 -14.21
C LYS A 324 -6.01 -19.69 -13.12
N PHE A 325 -5.77 -20.20 -11.92
CA PHE A 325 -5.26 -19.39 -10.83
C PHE A 325 -3.74 -19.27 -11.02
N ASP A 326 -3.29 -18.23 -11.71
CA ASP A 326 -1.87 -17.92 -11.90
C ASP A 326 -1.45 -16.67 -11.10
N ILE A 327 -0.18 -16.28 -11.26
CA ILE A 327 0.47 -15.23 -10.46
C ILE A 327 -0.01 -13.82 -10.87
N LEU A 328 -0.59 -13.64 -12.07
CA LEU A 328 -1.06 -12.34 -12.56
C LEU A 328 -2.51 -12.09 -12.09
N LEU A 329 -2.60 -11.83 -10.79
CA LEU A 329 -3.85 -11.77 -10.03
C LEU A 329 -4.78 -10.58 -10.35
N THR A 330 -4.35 -9.62 -11.19
CA THR A 330 -5.23 -8.55 -11.70
C THR A 330 -6.43 -9.12 -12.47
N GLU A 331 -6.30 -10.33 -13.02
CA GLU A 331 -7.41 -11.00 -13.69
C GLU A 331 -8.52 -11.44 -12.72
N LEU A 332 -8.19 -11.91 -11.51
CA LEU A 332 -9.18 -12.38 -10.54
C LEU A 332 -10.18 -11.28 -10.19
N GLU A 333 -9.67 -10.09 -9.86
CA GLU A 333 -10.51 -8.94 -9.51
C GLU A 333 -11.38 -8.52 -10.70
N SER A 334 -10.81 -8.48 -11.91
CA SER A 334 -11.57 -8.19 -13.13
C SER A 334 -12.70 -9.20 -13.34
N LYS A 335 -12.45 -10.49 -13.11
CA LYS A 335 -13.47 -11.56 -13.25
C LYS A 335 -14.50 -11.56 -12.13
N LEU A 336 -14.13 -11.12 -10.93
CA LEU A 336 -15.09 -10.88 -9.86
C LEU A 336 -15.99 -9.68 -10.18
N GLN A 337 -15.46 -8.60 -10.74
CA GLN A 337 -16.29 -7.48 -11.17
C GLN A 337 -17.22 -7.88 -12.32
N GLU A 338 -16.72 -8.69 -13.26
CA GLU A 338 -17.56 -9.31 -14.29
C GLU A 338 -18.70 -10.10 -13.62
N PHE A 339 -18.41 -10.92 -12.59
CA PHE A 339 -19.42 -11.69 -11.84
C PHE A 339 -20.52 -10.79 -11.30
N LEU A 340 -20.13 -9.70 -10.65
CA LEU A 340 -21.05 -8.77 -10.01
C LEU A 340 -21.85 -7.96 -11.03
N LYS A 341 -21.31 -7.73 -12.23
CA LYS A 341 -22.04 -7.10 -13.34
C LYS A 341 -23.15 -8.00 -13.89
N PHE A 342 -22.91 -9.31 -13.95
CA PHE A 342 -23.88 -10.31 -14.39
C PHE A 342 -24.69 -10.91 -13.20
N ALA A 343 -24.69 -10.24 -12.05
CA ALA A 343 -25.32 -10.73 -10.84
C ALA A 343 -26.80 -11.10 -11.04
N ASP A 344 -27.56 -10.29 -11.78
CA ASP A 344 -29.00 -10.51 -11.98
C ASP A 344 -29.29 -11.72 -12.86
N ASP A 345 -28.47 -11.99 -13.89
CA ASP A 345 -28.57 -13.19 -14.70
C ASP A 345 -28.28 -14.46 -13.87
N ILE A 346 -27.25 -14.39 -13.02
CA ILE A 346 -26.90 -15.49 -12.11
C ILE A 346 -28.01 -15.71 -11.07
N LYS A 347 -28.60 -14.64 -10.52
CA LYS A 347 -29.76 -14.75 -9.62
C LYS A 347 -30.93 -15.42 -10.34
N ALA A 348 -31.26 -15.01 -11.56
CA ALA A 348 -32.35 -15.59 -12.32
C ALA A 348 -32.16 -17.10 -12.59
N LEU A 349 -30.92 -17.53 -12.87
CA LEU A 349 -30.58 -18.96 -12.96
C LEU A 349 -30.78 -19.67 -11.62
N ASN A 350 -30.32 -19.07 -10.53
CA ASN A 350 -30.44 -19.64 -9.18
C ASN A 350 -31.89 -19.72 -8.69
N GLU A 351 -32.75 -18.76 -9.04
CA GLU A 351 -34.18 -18.83 -8.74
C GLU A 351 -34.85 -19.98 -9.49
N LYS A 352 -34.58 -20.15 -10.80
CA LYS A 352 -35.09 -21.30 -11.56
C LYS A 352 -34.67 -22.64 -10.96
N LEU A 353 -33.45 -22.73 -10.43
CA LEU A 353 -32.93 -23.94 -9.79
C LEU A 353 -33.64 -24.30 -8.48
N LYS A 354 -34.36 -23.38 -7.83
CA LYS A 354 -35.16 -23.70 -6.64
C LYS A 354 -36.34 -24.61 -6.96
N GLU A 355 -36.88 -24.50 -8.17
CA GLU A 355 -38.01 -25.28 -8.67
C GLU A 355 -37.58 -26.62 -9.29
N TYR A 356 -36.28 -26.89 -9.43
CA TYR A 356 -35.78 -28.15 -9.97
C TYR A 356 -35.92 -29.28 -8.95
N HIS A 357 -36.70 -30.29 -9.32
CA HIS A 357 -36.85 -31.55 -8.59
C HIS A 357 -36.23 -32.69 -9.41
N ALA A 358 -35.29 -33.42 -8.80
CA ALA A 358 -34.38 -34.38 -9.45
C ALA A 358 -34.99 -35.72 -9.87
#